data_AF-A0A7X4Z8W3-F1
#
_entry.id   AF-A0A7X4Z8W3-F1
#
_cell.length_a   1.000
_cell.length_b   1.000
_cell.length_c   1.000
_cell.angle_alpha   90.00
_cell.angle_beta   90.00
_cell.angle_gamma   90.00
#
_symmetry.space_group_name_H-M   'P 1'
#
loop_
_entity.id
_entity.type
_entity.pdbx_description
1 polymer ?
#
loop_
_entity_poly.entity_id
_entity_poly.type
_entity_poly.pdbx_seq_one_letter_code
_entity_poly.pdbx_strand_id
1 'polypeptide(L)'
;MFTEPLAGWRHVTARKQRTANDWAEEIRCLPDECYPRHEKVSLVMDNLNIHAEASLYKQYRPKEAKRLEIHHTPVHGRLAEHC
;
A
#
# COMPACT_ATOMS: atom_id res chain seq x y z
N MET A 1 6.23 6.40 1.82
CA MET A 1 5.53 7.02 2.96
C MET A 1 4.07 6.65 2.83
N PHE A 2 3.48 6.09 3.87
CA PHE A 2 2.06 5.84 4.00
C PHE A 2 1.47 6.81 5.00
N THR A 3 0.23 7.22 4.78
CA THR A 3 -0.45 8.21 5.62
C THR A 3 -1.91 7.83 5.77
N GLU A 4 -2.41 7.94 7.00
CA GLU A 4 -3.83 7.90 7.32
C GLU A 4 -4.19 9.23 8.00
N PRO A 5 -4.61 10.24 7.22
CA PRO A 5 -4.79 11.61 7.72
C PRO A 5 -5.79 11.70 8.89
N LEU A 6 -6.88 10.93 8.83
CA LEU A 6 -7.95 10.97 9.83
C LEU A 6 -7.52 10.43 11.20
N ALA A 7 -6.57 9.49 11.26
CA ALA A 7 -5.99 9.03 12.51
C ALA A 7 -4.69 9.76 12.88
N GLY A 8 -4.24 10.73 12.08
CA GLY A 8 -2.95 11.40 12.27
C GLY A 8 -1.76 10.43 12.19
N TRP A 9 -1.91 9.30 11.50
CA TRP A 9 -0.89 8.25 11.42
C TRP A 9 -0.05 8.39 10.15
N ARG A 10 1.25 8.18 10.29
CA ARG A 10 2.19 8.16 9.17
C ARG A 10 3.26 7.10 9.38
N HIS A 11 3.59 6.38 8.32
CA HIS A 11 4.67 5.42 8.27
C HIS A 11 5.67 5.80 7.18
N VAL A 12 6.93 5.93 7.56
CA VAL A 12 7.99 6.38 6.68
C VAL A 12 9.18 5.47 6.84
N THR A 13 9.54 4.80 5.76
CA THR A 13 10.79 4.05 5.68
C THR A 13 11.69 4.69 4.64
N ALA A 14 12.93 4.96 5.04
CA ALA A 14 13.98 5.43 4.15
C ALA A 14 14.91 4.26 3.80
N ARG A 15 14.90 3.83 2.53
CA ARG A 15 15.77 2.79 2.00
C ARG A 15 16.78 3.43 1.03
N LYS A 16 17.97 2.82 0.89
CA LYS A 16 19.00 3.29 -0.06
C LYS A 16 18.59 3.12 -1.52
N GLN A 17 17.74 2.14 -1.82
CA GLN A 17 17.20 1.85 -3.14
C GLN A 17 15.71 1.53 -3.01
N ARG A 18 14.94 1.82 -4.06
CA ARG A 18 13.51 1.52 -4.14
C ARG A 18 13.33 0.39 -5.15
N THR A 19 13.25 -0.85 -4.67
CA THR A 19 12.93 -2.01 -5.53
C THR A 19 11.47 -2.42 -5.37
N ALA A 20 10.95 -3.21 -6.32
CA ALA A 20 9.62 -3.81 -6.20
C ALA A 20 9.53 -4.77 -5.00
N ASN A 21 10.65 -5.39 -4.60
CA ASN A 21 10.71 -6.26 -3.45
C ASN A 21 10.60 -5.46 -2.15
N ASP A 22 11.37 -4.37 -2.02
CA ASP A 22 11.26 -3.49 -0.86
C ASP A 22 9.83 -2.96 -0.72
N TRP A 23 9.21 -2.59 -1.84
CA TRP A 23 7.83 -2.13 -1.83
C TRP A 23 6.84 -3.20 -1.34
N ALA A 24 7.02 -4.44 -1.79
CA ALA A 24 6.17 -5.56 -1.39
C ALA A 24 6.28 -5.86 0.12
N GLU A 25 7.49 -5.73 0.70
CA GLU A 25 7.69 -5.86 2.14
C GLU A 25 7.00 -4.73 2.92
N GLU A 26 7.13 -3.49 2.46
CA GLU A 26 6.57 -2.32 3.14
C GLU A 26 5.04 -2.34 3.20
N ILE A 27 4.37 -2.76 2.12
CA ILE A 27 2.91 -2.86 2.10
C ILE A 27 2.39 -4.06 2.90
N ARG A 28 3.21 -5.09 3.15
CA ARG A 28 2.84 -6.20 4.03
C ARG A 28 2.79 -5.78 5.50
N CYS A 29 3.68 -4.90 5.94
CA CYS A 29 3.65 -4.36 7.29
C CYS A 29 2.31 -3.65 7.59
N LEU A 30 1.56 -3.21 6.58
CA LEU A 30 0.26 -2.57 6.76
C LEU A 30 -0.79 -3.53 7.39
N PRO A 31 -1.21 -4.65 6.76
CA PRO A 31 -2.20 -5.56 7.34
C PRO A 31 -1.66 -6.40 8.50
N ASP A 32 -0.36 -6.62 8.60
CA ASP A 32 0.24 -7.49 9.63
C ASP A 32 0.63 -6.74 10.90
N GLU A 33 1.19 -5.52 10.78
CA GLU A 33 1.70 -4.76 11.94
C GLU A 33 0.88 -3.51 12.25
N CYS A 34 0.50 -2.75 11.22
CA CYS A 34 -0.18 -1.47 11.41
C CYS A 34 -1.69 -1.66 11.68
N TYR A 35 -2.32 -2.60 10.98
CA TYR A 35 -3.75 -2.89 11.03
C TYR A 35 -4.06 -4.39 11.22
N PRO A 36 -3.44 -5.08 12.20
CA PRO A 36 -3.60 -6.54 12.39
C PRO A 36 -5.05 -6.98 12.62
N ARG A 37 -5.88 -6.08 13.17
CA ARG A 37 -7.28 -6.33 13.48
C ARG A 37 -8.24 -6.07 12.32
N HIS A 38 -7.75 -5.51 11.21
CA HIS A 38 -8.60 -5.19 10.06
C HIS A 38 -8.58 -6.36 9.09
N GLU A 39 -9.76 -6.81 8.67
CA GLU A 39 -9.89 -7.90 7.70
C GLU A 39 -9.34 -7.48 6.33
N LYS A 40 -9.49 -6.19 5.98
CA LYS A 40 -8.97 -5.58 4.76
C LYS A 40 -8.38 -4.20 5.05
N VAL A 41 -7.33 -3.85 4.30
CA VAL A 41 -6.66 -2.55 4.32
C VAL A 41 -6.68 -2.00 2.89
N SER A 42 -7.37 -0.87 2.69
CA SER A 42 -7.41 -0.18 1.41
C SER A 42 -6.23 0.78 1.29
N LEU A 43 -5.44 0.62 0.24
CA LEU A 43 -4.25 1.42 -0.03
C LEU A 43 -4.41 2.16 -1.35
N VAL A 44 -4.43 3.49 -1.29
CA VAL A 44 -4.38 4.35 -2.49
C VAL A 44 -2.92 4.66 -2.82
N MET A 45 -2.48 4.39 -4.05
CA MET A 45 -1.10 4.59 -4.50
C MET A 45 -1.01 5.21 -5.90
N ASP A 46 0.14 5.79 -6.20
CA ASP A 46 0.47 6.32 -7.52
C ASP A 46 0.81 5.21 -8.54
N ASN A 47 0.81 5.56 -9.84
CA ASN A 47 0.99 4.60 -10.94
C ASN A 47 2.46 4.39 -11.34
N LEU A 48 3.37 4.27 -10.37
CA LEU A 48 4.75 3.90 -10.67
C LEU A 48 4.86 2.42 -11.05
N ASN A 49 5.67 2.11 -12.08
CA ASN A 49 5.89 0.73 -12.57
C ASN A 49 6.41 -0.27 -11.51
N ILE A 50 6.94 0.22 -10.39
CA ILE A 50 7.43 -0.57 -9.26
C ILE A 50 6.32 -1.00 -8.29
N HIS A 51 5.09 -0.48 -8.45
CA HIS A 51 3.90 -0.78 -7.65
C HIS A 51 3.01 -1.84 -8.30
N ALA A 52 3.61 -2.78 -9.04
CA ALA A 52 2.87 -3.83 -9.68
C ALA A 52 2.29 -4.80 -8.62
N GLU A 53 0.96 -4.90 -8.55
CA GLU A 53 0.27 -5.91 -7.74
C GLU A 53 0.76 -7.34 -8.02
N ALA A 54 1.24 -7.60 -9.24
CA ALA A 54 1.86 -8.86 -9.60
C ALA A 54 3.05 -9.25 -8.69
N SER A 55 3.78 -8.28 -8.13
CA SER A 55 4.88 -8.52 -7.20
C SER A 55 4.39 -9.06 -5.85
N LEU A 56 3.21 -8.64 -5.39
CA LEU A 56 2.58 -9.15 -4.17
C LEU A 56 2.23 -10.63 -4.30
N TYR A 57 1.57 -11.00 -5.40
CA TYR A 57 1.19 -12.39 -5.63
C TYR A 57 2.39 -13.31 -5.89
N LYS A 58 3.51 -12.77 -6.36
CA LYS A 58 4.76 -13.51 -6.51
C LYS A 58 5.47 -13.75 -5.19
N GLN A 59 5.38 -12.82 -4.23
CA GLN A 59 6.09 -12.93 -2.96
C GLN A 59 5.26 -13.51 -1.81
N TYR A 60 3.94 -13.33 -1.83
CA TYR A 60 3.09 -13.65 -0.69
C TYR A 60 1.97 -14.62 -1.03
N ARG A 61 1.47 -15.30 0.01
CA ARG A 61 0.35 -16.22 -0.17
C ARG A 61 -0.91 -15.43 -0.54
N PRO A 62 -1.82 -16.00 -1.36
CA PRO A 62 -3.05 -15.34 -1.76
C PRO A 62 -3.89 -14.82 -0.59
N LYS A 63 -3.82 -15.48 0.58
CA LYS A 63 -4.56 -15.04 1.78
C LYS A 63 -4.04 -13.72 2.35
N GLU A 64 -2.74 -13.48 2.30
CA GLU A 64 -2.11 -12.26 2.77
C GLU A 64 -2.31 -11.13 1.75
N ALA A 65 -2.11 -11.43 0.47
CA ALA A 65 -2.34 -10.49 -0.62
C ALA A 65 -3.81 -10.02 -0.70
N LYS A 66 -4.78 -10.90 -0.40
CA LYS A 66 -6.22 -10.57 -0.40
C LYS A 66 -6.66 -9.61 0.71
N ARG A 67 -5.84 -9.39 1.74
CA ARG A 67 -6.13 -8.39 2.79
C ARG A 67 -5.81 -6.97 2.33
N LEU A 68 -5.06 -6.82 1.25
CA LEU A 68 -4.73 -5.52 0.66
C LEU A 68 -5.67 -5.25 -0.53
N GLU A 69 -6.35 -4.12 -0.48
CA GLU A 69 -7.15 -3.61 -1.58
C GLU A 69 -6.45 -2.39 -2.17
N ILE A 70 -5.90 -2.53 -3.38
CA ILE A 70 -5.06 -1.49 -3.99
C ILE A 70 -5.88 -0.64 -4.95
N HIS A 71 -5.85 0.67 -4.72
CA HIS A 71 -6.49 1.68 -5.56
C HIS A 71 -5.42 2.57 -6.19
N HIS A 72 -5.53 2.79 -7.48
CA HIS A 72 -4.60 3.63 -8.22
C HIS A 72 -5.13 5.05 -8.34
N THR A 73 -4.28 6.05 -8.07
CA THR A 73 -4.68 7.45 -8.28
C THR A 73 -4.99 7.67 -9.76
N PRO A 74 -6.10 8.34 -10.10
CA PRO A 74 -6.45 8.63 -11.48
C PRO A 74 -5.36 9.49 -12.14
N VAL A 75 -4.97 9.13 -13.37
CA VAL A 75 -3.87 9.76 -14.15
C VAL A 75 -4.08 11.27 -14.34
N HIS A 76 -5.34 11.72 -14.32
CA HIS A 76 -5.72 13.12 -14.33
C HIS A 76 -6.22 13.48 -12.93
N GLY A 77 -5.38 14.19 -12.18
CA GLY A 77 -5.65 14.62 -10.81
C GLY A 77 -6.91 15.49 -10.72
N ARG A 78 -8.05 14.84 -10.50
CA ARG A 78 -9.13 15.42 -9.72
C ARG A 78 -9.02 14.80 -8.35
N LEU A 79 -8.42 15.55 -7.43
CA LEU A 79 -8.59 15.34 -6.00
C LEU A 79 -10.10 15.49 -5.75
N ALA A 80 -10.84 14.38 -5.80
CA ALA A 80 -12.19 14.35 -5.28
C ALA A 80 -12.04 14.36 -3.77
N GLU A 81 -11.96 15.56 -3.23
CA GLU A 81 -12.55 15.85 -1.93
C GLU A 81 -13.99 15.32 -2.00
N HIS A 82 -14.31 14.27 -1.26
CA HIS A 82 -15.67 14.06 -0.79
C HIS A 82 -15.59 13.42 0.60
N CYS A 83 -16.20 14.18 1.51
CA CYS A 83 -16.36 13.99 2.94
C CYS A 83 -16.84 12.61 3.37
#